data_AF-A0A2X3BJ33-F1
#
_entry.id   AF-A0A2X3BJ33-F1
#
_cell.length_a   1.000
_cell.length_b   1.000
_cell.length_c   1.000
_cell.angle_alpha   90.00
_cell.angle_beta   90.00
_cell.angle_gamma   90.00
#
_symmetry.space_group_name_H-M   'P 1'
#
loop_
_entity.id
_entity.type
_entity.pdbx_description
1 polymer ?
#
loop_
_entity_poly.entity_id
_entity_poly.type
_entity_poly.pdbx_seq_one_letter_code
_entity_poly.pdbx_strand_id
1 'polypeptide(L)' 'MQLHHDKHHANYVNGANTALEKLEEARATGNFATINQLEKDLAFNLGGHANHSAFWR' A
#
# COMPACT_ATOMS: atom_id res chain seq x y z
N MET A 1 -0.96 20.24 8.74
CA MET A 1 -1.67 18.95 8.94
C MET A 1 -2.56 18.56 7.79
N GLN A 2 -3.22 19.52 7.10
CA GLN A 2 -4.03 19.23 5.91
C GLN A 2 -3.25 18.49 4.80
N LEU A 3 -2.07 18.96 4.40
CA LEU A 3 -1.26 18.28 3.36
C LEU A 3 -0.80 16.88 3.80
N HIS A 4 -0.44 16.71 5.08
CA HIS A 4 0.03 15.44 5.61
C HIS A 4 -1.08 14.38 5.58
N HIS A 5 -2.28 14.75 5.97
CA HIS A 5 -3.44 13.87 5.93
C HIS A 5 -3.95 13.67 4.49
N ASP A 6 -4.36 14.75 3.82
CA ASP A 6 -5.11 14.68 2.57
C ASP A 6 -4.26 14.24 1.36
N LYS A 7 -2.92 14.34 1.46
CA LYS A 7 -2.00 13.94 0.40
C LYS A 7 -1.17 12.74 0.79
N HIS A 8 -0.36 12.83 1.84
CA HIS A 8 0.57 11.75 2.17
C HIS A 8 -0.12 10.51 2.71
N HIS A 9 -1.05 10.64 3.68
CA HIS A 9 -1.81 9.50 4.18
C HIS A 9 -2.70 8.89 3.10
N ALA A 10 -3.38 9.72 2.31
CA ALA A 10 -4.16 9.27 1.16
C ALA A 10 -3.32 8.47 0.15
N ASN A 11 -2.07 8.87 -0.11
CA ASN A 11 -1.18 8.13 -1.00
C ASN A 11 -0.83 6.73 -0.46
N TYR A 12 -0.57 6.59 0.85
CA TYR A 12 -0.34 5.28 1.46
C TYR A 12 -1.56 4.36 1.37
N VAL A 13 -2.76 4.91 1.58
CA VAL A 13 -4.02 4.14 1.43
C VAL A 13 -4.15 3.62 0.00
N ASN A 14 -4.01 4.51 -1.00
CA ASN A 14 -4.12 4.13 -2.40
C ASN A 14 -3.05 3.11 -2.80
N GLY A 15 -1.81 3.32 -2.39
CA GLY A 15 -0.70 2.41 -2.70
C GLY A 15 -0.89 1.02 -2.09
N ALA A 16 -1.43 0.93 -0.87
CA ALA A 16 -1.72 -0.35 -0.22
C ALA A 16 -2.81 -1.13 -0.99
N ASN A 17 -3.88 -0.45 -1.39
CA ASN A 17 -4.97 -1.07 -2.18
C ASN A 17 -4.46 -1.56 -3.54
N THR A 18 -3.70 -0.74 -4.28
CA THR A 18 -3.13 -1.15 -5.57
C THR A 18 -2.16 -2.33 -5.42
N ALA A 19 -1.39 -2.40 -4.34
CA ALA A 19 -0.52 -3.56 -4.08
C ALA A 19 -1.34 -4.85 -3.88
N LEU A 20 -2.46 -4.77 -3.14
CA LEU A 20 -3.37 -5.91 -2.94
C LEU A 20 -4.03 -6.38 -4.24
N GLU A 21 -4.52 -5.45 -5.08
CA GLU A 21 -5.09 -5.77 -6.40
C GLU A 21 -4.09 -6.52 -7.29
N LYS A 22 -2.84 -6.05 -7.35
CA LYS A 22 -1.79 -6.71 -8.13
C LYS A 22 -1.37 -8.06 -7.57
N LEU A 23 -1.35 -8.21 -6.25
CA LEU A 23 -1.10 -9.50 -5.61
C LEU A 23 -2.25 -10.49 -5.88
N GLU A 24 -3.49 -10.01 -5.95
CA GLU A 24 -4.64 -10.82 -6.36
C GLU A 24 -4.52 -11.28 -7.81
N GLU A 25 -4.18 -10.38 -8.73
CA GLU A 25 -3.91 -10.72 -10.13
C GLU A 25 -2.77 -11.74 -10.27
N ALA A 26 -1.67 -11.56 -9.52
CA ALA A 26 -0.55 -12.50 -9.51
C ALA A 26 -0.99 -13.91 -9.07
N ARG A 27 -1.85 -14.01 -8.03
CA ARG A 27 -2.41 -15.30 -7.60
C ARG A 27 -3.36 -15.91 -8.64
N ALA A 28 -4.21 -15.08 -9.27
CA ALA A 28 -5.19 -15.55 -10.26
C ALA A 28 -4.53 -16.06 -11.55
N THR A 29 -3.41 -15.45 -11.96
CA THR A 29 -2.69 -15.78 -13.20
C THR A 29 -1.53 -16.75 -12.99
N GLY A 30 -1.07 -16.92 -11.76
CA GLY A 30 0.16 -17.65 -11.44
C GLY A 30 1.45 -16.89 -11.83
N ASN A 31 1.36 -15.62 -12.20
CA ASN A 31 2.51 -14.80 -12.59
C ASN A 31 3.08 -14.03 -11.39
N PHE A 32 4.19 -14.52 -10.84
CA PHE A 32 4.88 -13.92 -9.70
C PHE A 32 6.18 -13.18 -10.08
N ALA A 33 6.36 -12.81 -11.35
CA ALA A 33 7.60 -12.19 -11.83
C ALA A 33 8.01 -10.92 -11.05
N THR A 34 7.03 -10.18 -10.50
CA THR A 34 7.25 -8.93 -9.76
C THR A 34 6.99 -9.06 -8.25
N ILE A 35 6.91 -10.29 -7.70
CA ILE A 35 6.48 -10.50 -6.30
C ILE A 35 7.33 -9.75 -5.27
N ASN A 36 8.65 -9.67 -5.47
CA ASN A 36 9.55 -8.92 -4.57
C ASN A 36 9.18 -7.42 -4.49
N GLN A 37 8.78 -6.84 -5.61
CA GLN A 37 8.34 -5.45 -5.67
C GLN A 37 6.97 -5.29 -5.00
N LEU A 38 6.02 -6.19 -5.29
CA LEU A 38 4.67 -6.12 -4.73
C LEU A 38 4.65 -6.27 -3.21
N GLU A 39 5.48 -7.17 -2.65
CA GLU A 39 5.61 -7.34 -1.20
C GLU A 39 6.22 -6.11 -0.54
N LYS A 40 7.23 -5.49 -1.18
CA LYS A 40 7.81 -4.22 -0.70
C LYS A 40 6.79 -3.08 -0.77
N ASP A 41 6.03 -3.00 -1.86
CA ASP A 41 5.00 -1.97 -2.05
C ASP A 41 3.90 -2.10 -1.01
N LEU A 42 3.42 -3.33 -0.74
CA LEU A 42 2.44 -3.58 0.30
C LEU A 42 3.01 -3.21 1.68
N ALA A 43 4.20 -3.70 2.04
CA ALA A 43 4.81 -3.41 3.33
C ALA A 43 5.03 -1.90 3.57
N PHE A 44 5.53 -1.18 2.56
CA PHE A 44 5.77 0.25 2.66
C PHE A 44 4.47 1.05 2.79
N ASN A 45 3.48 0.79 1.93
CA ASN A 45 2.25 1.55 1.92
C ASN A 45 1.33 1.19 3.08
N LEU A 46 1.19 -0.10 3.41
CA LEU A 46 0.40 -0.53 4.57
C LEU A 46 1.04 -0.07 5.88
N GLY A 47 2.37 -0.17 6.01
CA GLY A 47 3.10 0.39 7.15
C GLY A 47 2.92 1.90 7.27
N GLY A 48 3.00 2.62 6.14
CA GLY A 48 2.69 4.05 6.08
C GLY A 48 1.26 4.34 6.55
N HIS A 49 0.26 3.62 6.03
CA HIS A 49 -1.13 3.78 6.41
C HIS A 49 -1.35 3.52 7.90
N ALA A 50 -0.85 2.40 8.43
CA ALA A 50 -1.00 2.02 9.84
C ALA A 50 -0.38 3.07 10.78
N ASN A 51 0.85 3.50 10.48
CA ASN A 51 1.55 4.48 11.31
C ASN A 51 0.83 5.84 11.30
N HIS A 52 0.34 6.31 10.15
CA HIS A 52 -0.40 7.58 10.08
C HIS A 52 -1.76 7.47 10.76
N SER A 53 -2.48 6.36 10.60
CA SER A 53 -3.73 6.11 11.30
C SER A 53 -3.55 6.14 12.83
N ALA A 54 -2.43 5.63 13.35
CA ALA A 54 -2.12 5.71 14.78
C ALA A 54 -1.72 7.13 15.21
N PHE A 55 -0.97 7.85 14.38
CA PHE A 55 -0.52 9.22 14.67
C PHE A 55 -1.67 10.23 14.82
N TRP A 56 -2.81 10.01 14.12
CA TRP A 56 -3.98 10.91 14.16
C TRP A 56 -5.03 10.57 15.22
N ARG A 57 -4.78 9.58 16.08
CA ARG A 57 -5.66 9.16 17.17
C ARG A 57 -5.46 10.00 18.43
#